data_AF-A0A482T9Y3-F1
#
_entry.id   AF-A0A482T9Y3-F1
#
_cell.length_a   1.000
_cell.length_b   1.000
_cell.length_c   1.000
_cell.angle_alpha   90.00
_cell.angle_beta   90.00
_cell.angle_gamma   90.00
#
_symmetry.space_group_name_H-M   'P 1'
#
loop_
_entity.id
_entity.type
_entity.pdbx_description
1 polymer ?
#
loop_
_entity_poly.entity_id
_entity_poly.type
_entity_poly.pdbx_seq_one_letter_code
_entity_poly.pdbx_strand_id
1 'polypeptide(L)'
;MLGKTLGLVGLPVTVAHEATHAALLWPWIDDWAWSIEIDASRGAAFYCDLADDIPRWAVVLGHLGPTIVGTMIAAAVSIAWILTGFSDLPETVVGWAKLALALVAWGMYVAPSPDDLEVFSDG
;
A
#
# COMPACT_ATOMS: atom_id res chain seq x y z
N MET A 1 -5.96 18.46 15.25
CA MET A 1 -6.96 17.39 15.44
C MET A 1 -7.30 16.67 14.14
N LEU A 2 -7.49 17.37 13.00
CA LEU A 2 -7.80 16.75 11.70
C LEU A 2 -6.86 15.59 11.29
N GLY A 3 -5.54 15.75 11.48
CA GLY A 3 -4.56 14.70 11.13
C GLY A 3 -4.71 13.40 11.91
N LYS A 4 -5.14 13.46 13.18
CA LYS A 4 -5.34 12.27 14.02
C LYS A 4 -6.57 11.45 13.62
N THR A 5 -7.62 12.14 13.17
CA THR A 5 -8.85 11.49 12.69
C THR A 5 -8.62 10.85 11.32
N LEU A 6 -7.85 11.49 10.44
CA LEU A 6 -7.47 10.94 9.14
C LEU A 6 -6.57 9.70 9.28
N GLY A 7 -5.60 9.73 10.20
CA GLY A 7 -4.72 8.58 10.48
C GLY A 7 -5.48 7.34 10.96
N LEU A 8 -6.51 7.52 11.81
CA LEU A 8 -7.33 6.39 12.30
C LEU A 8 -8.30 5.84 11.25
N VAL A 9 -8.87 6.70 10.40
CA VAL A 9 -9.77 6.25 9.30
C VAL A 9 -8.98 5.50 8.23
N GLY A 10 -7.75 5.91 7.97
CA GLY A 10 -6.84 5.24 7.04
C GLY A 10 -6.20 3.96 7.58
N LEU A 11 -6.33 3.66 8.87
CA LEU A 11 -5.57 2.61 9.54
C LEU A 11 -5.66 1.22 8.86
N PRO A 12 -6.84 0.72 8.46
CA PRO A 12 -6.90 -0.57 7.77
C PRO A 12 -6.11 -0.58 6.46
N VAL A 13 -6.09 0.56 5.77
CA VAL A 13 -5.40 0.74 4.49
C VAL A 13 -3.90 0.81 4.70
N THR A 14 -3.44 1.62 5.67
CA THR A 14 -2.01 1.73 5.99
C THR A 14 -1.46 0.40 6.50
N VAL A 15 -2.21 -0.34 7.33
CA VAL A 15 -1.80 -1.69 7.75
C VAL A 15 -1.68 -2.65 6.55
N ALA A 16 -2.59 -2.59 5.57
CA ALA A 16 -2.48 -3.39 4.37
C ALA A 16 -1.27 -3.01 3.50
N HIS A 17 -0.94 -1.71 3.44
CA HIS A 17 0.25 -1.17 2.78
C HIS A 17 1.52 -1.75 3.43
N GLU A 18 1.67 -1.57 4.74
CA GLU A 18 2.76 -2.12 5.54
C GLU A 18 2.91 -3.64 5.42
N ALA A 19 1.79 -4.36 5.46
CA ALA A 19 1.80 -5.81 5.29
C ALA A 19 2.29 -6.25 3.89
N THR A 20 2.11 -5.40 2.87
CA THR A 20 2.60 -5.70 1.51
C THR A 20 4.12 -5.59 1.44
N HIS A 21 4.73 -4.58 2.09
CA HIS A 21 6.18 -4.52 2.24
C HIS A 21 6.70 -5.77 2.94
N ALA A 22 6.12 -6.10 4.10
CA ALA A 22 6.50 -7.26 4.89
C ALA A 22 6.40 -8.56 4.09
N ALA A 23 5.32 -8.76 3.34
CA ALA A 23 5.13 -9.97 2.53
C ALA A 23 6.17 -10.10 1.41
N LEU A 24 6.56 -8.99 0.78
CA LEU A 24 7.55 -8.98 -0.30
C LEU A 24 8.98 -9.13 0.21
N LEU A 25 9.27 -8.58 1.39
CA LEU A 25 10.58 -8.68 2.04
C LEU A 25 10.74 -9.95 2.89
N TRP A 26 9.66 -10.69 3.17
CA TRP A 26 9.64 -11.87 4.04
C TRP A 26 10.80 -12.85 3.84
N PRO A 27 11.22 -13.19 2.60
CA PRO A 27 12.34 -14.12 2.40
C PRO A 27 13.71 -13.63 2.91
N TRP A 28 13.83 -12.33 3.22
CA TRP A 28 15.07 -11.66 3.63
C TRP A 28 14.97 -10.99 5.00
N ILE A 29 13.88 -11.19 5.75
CA ILE A 29 13.76 -10.69 7.13
C ILE A 29 14.53 -11.62 8.06
N ASP A 30 15.44 -11.08 8.87
CA ASP A 30 16.19 -11.85 9.85
C ASP A 30 15.32 -12.23 11.04
N ASP A 31 15.33 -13.52 11.40
CA ASP A 31 14.87 -14.14 12.66
C ASP A 31 13.83 -13.36 13.50
N TRP A 32 12.64 -13.12 12.94
CA TRP A 32 11.52 -12.45 13.64
C TRP A 32 11.81 -11.03 14.13
N ALA A 33 12.87 -10.38 13.62
CA ALA A 33 13.22 -9.00 13.90
C ALA A 33 12.35 -8.06 13.07
N TRP A 34 11.05 -8.04 13.35
CA TRP A 34 10.12 -7.10 12.73
C TRP A 34 9.03 -6.63 13.68
N SER A 35 8.50 -5.44 13.42
CA SER A 35 7.38 -4.86 14.14
C SER A 35 6.46 -4.07 13.21
N ILE A 36 5.19 -3.98 13.56
CA ILE A 36 4.27 -2.99 12.99
C ILE A 36 3.89 -2.05 14.12
N GLU A 37 4.27 -0.79 13.98
CA GLU A 37 3.89 0.25 14.92
C GLU A 37 2.70 1.04 14.38
N ILE A 38 1.75 1.37 15.26
CA ILE A 38 0.60 2.20 14.93
C ILE A 38 0.75 3.54 15.64
N ASP A 39 0.70 4.60 14.86
CA ASP A 39 0.79 5.98 15.35
C ASP A 39 -0.36 6.79 14.76
N ALA A 40 -1.16 7.41 15.65
CA ALA A 40 -2.34 8.17 15.26
C ALA A 40 -2.06 9.33 14.29
N SER A 41 -0.81 9.79 14.17
CA SER A 41 -0.41 10.89 13.28
C SER A 41 0.11 10.44 11.92
N ARG A 42 0.63 9.21 11.81
CA ARG A 42 1.30 8.68 10.60
C ARG A 42 0.73 7.35 10.09
N GLY A 43 -0.23 6.74 10.80
CA GLY A 43 -0.89 5.51 10.40
C GLY A 43 -0.20 4.28 10.98
N ALA A 44 0.26 3.38 10.11
CA ALA A 44 1.05 2.21 10.49
C ALA A 44 2.45 2.33 9.85
N ALA A 45 3.46 1.75 10.48
CA ALA A 45 4.81 1.65 9.94
C ALA A 45 5.35 0.25 10.21
N PHE A 46 5.94 -0.36 9.18
CA PHE A 46 6.65 -1.64 9.29
C PHE A 46 8.15 -1.42 9.46
N TYR A 47 8.74 -2.05 10.47
CA TYR A 47 10.18 -2.08 10.68
C TYR A 47 10.65 -3.52 10.64
N CYS A 48 11.79 -3.76 10.00
CA CYS A 48 12.44 -5.06 9.99
C CYS A 48 13.96 -4.94 9.83
N ASP A 49 14.69 -5.92 10.35
CA ASP A 49 16.09 -6.14 9.99
C ASP A 49 16.14 -7.06 8.77
N LEU A 50 16.84 -6.61 7.74
CA LEU A 50 17.01 -7.35 6.49
C LEU A 50 18.40 -7.99 6.45
N ALA A 51 18.47 -9.19 5.87
CA ALA A 51 19.73 -9.90 5.64
C ALA A 51 20.76 -9.04 4.89
N ASP A 52 22.02 -9.11 5.34
CA ASP A 52 23.13 -8.30 4.80
C ASP A 52 23.37 -8.49 3.28
N ASP A 53 22.98 -9.64 2.72
CA ASP A 53 23.20 -10.02 1.32
C ASP A 53 21.97 -9.82 0.41
N ILE A 54 20.93 -9.11 0.88
CA ILE A 54 19.73 -8.84 0.09
C ILE A 54 20.09 -8.12 -1.23
N PRO A 55 19.64 -8.64 -2.40
CA PRO A 55 19.93 -7.99 -3.65
C PRO A 55 19.15 -6.67 -3.80
N ARG A 56 19.78 -5.63 -4.37
CA ARG A 56 19.17 -4.28 -4.51
C ARG A 56 17.79 -4.29 -5.18
N TRP A 57 17.55 -5.18 -6.14
CA TRP A 57 16.23 -5.27 -6.79
C TRP A 57 15.14 -5.72 -5.82
N ALA A 58 15.46 -6.59 -4.84
CA ALA A 58 14.52 -7.03 -3.82
C ALA A 58 14.22 -5.90 -2.81
N VAL A 59 15.22 -5.10 -2.47
CA VAL A 59 15.04 -3.88 -1.65
C VAL A 59 14.07 -2.92 -2.34
N VAL A 60 14.30 -2.62 -3.63
CA VAL A 60 13.42 -1.74 -4.42
C VAL A 60 12.00 -2.30 -4.54
N LEU A 61 11.85 -3.61 -4.80
CA LEU A 61 10.54 -4.24 -4.85
C LEU A 61 9.84 -4.25 -3.48
N GLY A 62 10.60 -4.40 -2.40
CA GLY A 62 10.09 -4.30 -1.04
C GLY A 62 9.49 -2.92 -0.79
N HIS A 63 10.25 -1.85 -1.05
CA HIS A 63 9.82 -0.46 -0.82
C HIS A 63 8.73 -0.01 -1.80
N LEU A 64 8.76 -0.42 -3.07
CA LEU A 64 7.70 -0.08 -4.03
C LEU A 64 6.56 -1.09 -4.10
N GLY A 65 6.59 -2.09 -3.22
CA GLY A 65 5.68 -3.22 -3.22
C GLY A 65 4.20 -2.84 -3.29
N PRO A 66 3.69 -2.04 -2.35
CA PRO A 66 2.30 -1.60 -2.35
C PRO A 66 1.92 -0.84 -3.63
N THR A 67 2.80 0.05 -4.11
CA THR A 67 2.57 0.80 -5.35
C THR A 67 2.48 -0.11 -6.56
N ILE A 68 3.38 -1.09 -6.69
CA ILE A 68 3.40 -2.03 -7.81
C ILE A 68 2.15 -2.92 -7.76
N VAL A 69 1.90 -3.57 -6.63
CA VAL A 69 0.75 -4.48 -6.44
C VAL A 69 -0.56 -3.73 -6.68
N GLY A 70 -0.70 -2.56 -6.07
CA GLY A 70 -1.88 -1.72 -6.24
C GLY A 70 -2.06 -1.21 -7.67
N THR A 71 -0.99 -0.85 -8.37
CA THR A 71 -1.09 -0.46 -9.79
C THR A 71 -1.49 -1.64 -10.68
N MET A 72 -0.94 -2.84 -10.42
CA MET A 72 -1.29 -4.06 -11.16
C MET A 72 -2.75 -4.46 -10.97
N ILE A 73 -3.28 -4.41 -9.74
CA ILE A 73 -4.69 -4.71 -9.50
C ILE A 73 -5.59 -3.63 -10.14
N ALA A 74 -5.21 -2.34 -10.06
CA ALA A 74 -5.96 -1.27 -10.73
C ALA A 74 -6.05 -1.48 -12.25
N ALA A 75 -4.94 -1.90 -12.88
CA ALA A 75 -4.92 -2.26 -14.29
C ALA A 75 -5.86 -3.44 -14.58
N ALA A 76 -5.80 -4.50 -13.77
CA ALA A 76 -6.66 -5.68 -13.93
C ALA A 76 -8.15 -5.33 -13.80
N VAL A 77 -8.53 -4.53 -12.80
CA VAL A 77 -9.91 -4.04 -12.60
C VAL A 77 -10.36 -3.18 -13.78
N SER A 78 -9.50 -2.27 -14.24
CA SER A 78 -9.82 -1.40 -15.39
C SER A 78 -10.04 -2.20 -16.67
N ILE A 79 -9.19 -3.21 -16.92
CA ILE A 79 -9.35 -4.13 -18.06
C ILE A 79 -10.67 -4.88 -17.93
N ALA A 80 -11.00 -5.41 -16.75
CA ALA A 80 -12.26 -6.12 -16.52
C ALA A 80 -13.48 -5.23 -16.85
N TRP A 81 -13.50 -3.98 -16.37
CA TRP A 81 -14.57 -3.03 -16.69
C TRP A 81 -14.67 -2.69 -18.18
N ILE A 82 -13.55 -2.52 -18.87
CA ILE A 82 -13.54 -2.31 -20.32
C ILE A 82 -14.15 -3.51 -21.04
N LEU A 83 -13.77 -4.73 -20.65
CA LEU A 83 -14.25 -5.97 -21.25
C LEU A 83 -15.74 -6.23 -21.00
N THR A 84 -16.29 -5.76 -19.88
CA THR A 84 -17.74 -5.84 -19.59
C THR A 84 -18.52 -4.64 -20.13
N GLY A 85 -17.86 -3.70 -20.83
CA GLY A 85 -18.51 -2.50 -21.33
C GLY A 85 -19.04 -1.59 -20.21
N PHE A 86 -18.39 -1.63 -19.04
CA PHE A 86 -18.78 -0.90 -17.84
C PHE A 86 -20.17 -1.23 -17.29
N SER A 87 -20.68 -2.44 -17.56
CA SER A 87 -22.01 -2.89 -17.11
C SER A 87 -22.14 -2.99 -15.59
N ASP A 88 -21.02 -3.16 -14.88
CA ASP A 88 -21.01 -3.40 -13.42
C ASP A 88 -20.80 -2.11 -12.60
N LEU A 89 -20.97 -0.94 -13.22
CA LEU A 89 -20.86 0.34 -12.52
C LEU A 89 -22.09 0.62 -11.63
N PRO A 90 -21.92 1.38 -10.53
CA PRO A 90 -23.04 1.70 -9.66
C PRO A 90 -24.14 2.53 -10.36
N GLU A 91 -25.40 2.18 -10.13
CA GLU A 91 -26.55 2.94 -10.66
C GLU A 91 -27.06 4.03 -9.70
N THR A 92 -26.61 4.00 -8.44
CA THR A 92 -27.13 4.87 -7.38
C THR A 92 -26.08 5.85 -6.85
N VAL A 93 -26.52 7.00 -6.36
CA VAL A 93 -25.65 8.00 -5.70
C VAL A 93 -24.86 7.37 -4.54
N VAL A 94 -25.52 6.54 -3.73
CA VAL A 94 -24.88 5.84 -2.62
C VAL A 94 -23.80 4.87 -3.13
N GLY A 95 -24.06 4.18 -4.25
CA GLY A 95 -23.08 3.30 -4.88
C GLY A 95 -21.86 4.05 -5.39
N TRP A 96 -22.04 5.19 -6.05
CA TRP A 96 -20.96 6.07 -6.48
C TRP A 96 -20.16 6.63 -5.30
N ALA A 97 -20.83 7.00 -4.20
CA ALA A 97 -20.16 7.45 -2.98
C ALA A 97 -19.26 6.36 -2.39
N LYS A 98 -19.72 5.09 -2.35
CA LYS A 98 -18.91 3.95 -1.91
C LYS A 98 -17.71 3.71 -2.82
N LEU A 99 -17.91 3.76 -4.14
CA LEU A 99 -16.82 3.60 -5.10
C LEU A 99 -15.78 4.72 -4.94
N ALA A 100 -16.21 5.97 -4.77
CA ALA A 100 -15.31 7.09 -4.53
C ALA A 100 -14.49 6.89 -3.23
N LEU A 101 -15.12 6.46 -2.14
CA LEU A 101 -14.41 6.13 -0.89
C LEU A 101 -13.40 4.99 -1.08
N ALA A 102 -13.78 3.94 -1.83
CA ALA A 102 -12.87 2.85 -2.16
C ALA A 102 -11.67 3.33 -3.00
N LEU A 103 -11.89 4.24 -3.95
CA LEU A 103 -10.81 4.85 -4.75
C LEU A 103 -9.89 5.76 -3.92
N VAL A 104 -10.42 6.47 -2.91
CA VAL A 104 -9.59 7.24 -1.96
C VAL A 104 -8.73 6.30 -1.12
N ALA A 105 -9.33 5.26 -0.55
CA ALA A 105 -8.59 4.22 0.18
C ALA A 105 -7.55 3.54 -0.72
N TRP A 106 -7.89 3.27 -1.98
CA TRP A 106 -6.95 2.75 -2.97
C TRP A 106 -5.78 3.69 -3.20
N GLY A 107 -6.04 4.99 -3.40
CA GLY A 107 -5.00 6.00 -3.56
C GLY A 107 -4.04 6.04 -2.37
N MET A 108 -4.56 5.91 -1.15
CA MET A 108 -3.74 5.81 0.06
C MET A 108 -2.89 4.53 0.10
N TYR A 109 -3.41 3.40 -0.39
CA TYR A 109 -2.65 2.14 -0.47
C TYR A 109 -1.57 2.19 -1.55
N VAL A 110 -1.82 2.82 -2.70
CA VAL A 110 -0.88 2.79 -3.84
C VAL A 110 0.21 3.86 -3.74
N ALA A 111 -0.09 5.01 -3.14
CA ALA A 111 0.85 6.11 -3.07
C ALA A 111 2.07 5.72 -2.22
N PRO A 112 3.30 5.77 -2.76
CA PRO A 112 4.50 5.55 -1.97
C PRO A 112 4.69 6.69 -0.97
N SER A 113 5.17 6.37 0.22
CA SER A 113 5.62 7.34 1.20
C SER A 113 6.97 7.96 0.78
N PRO A 114 7.38 9.11 1.37
CA PRO A 114 8.73 9.64 1.19
C PRO A 114 9.82 8.60 1.50
N ASP A 115 9.64 7.84 2.57
CA ASP A 115 10.59 6.83 3.06
C ASP A 115 10.74 5.68 2.03
N ASP A 116 9.65 5.28 1.35
CA ASP A 116 9.70 4.29 0.27
C ASP A 116 10.55 4.72 -0.92
N LEU A 117 10.67 6.03 -1.15
CA LEU A 117 11.42 6.60 -2.25
C LEU A 117 12.90 6.80 -1.91
N GLU A 118 13.29 6.75 -0.62
CA GLU A 118 14.68 6.90 -0.18
C GLU A 118 15.59 5.78 -0.72
N VAL A 119 15.02 4.62 -1.07
CA VAL A 119 15.75 3.53 -1.76
C VAL A 119 16.44 3.98 -3.07
N PHE A 120 16.00 5.10 -3.66
CA PHE A 120 16.60 5.69 -4.86
C PHE A 120 17.64 6.77 -4.57
N SER A 121 17.72 7.31 -3.35
CA SER A 121 18.73 8.32 -2.98
C SER A 121 20.09 7.71 -2.62
N ASP A 122 20.15 6.43 -2.27
CA ASP A 122 21.40 5.71 -1.93
C ASP A 122 22.10 5.10 -3.18
N GLY A 123 21.93 5.75 -4.34
CA GLY A 123 22.46 5.32 -5.64
C GLY A 123 23.75 5.99 -6.07
#